data_AF-A0A2V9QQS6-F1
#
_entry.id   AF-A0A2V9QQS6-F1
#
_cell.length_a   1.000
_cell.length_b   1.000
_cell.length_c   1.000
_cell.angle_alpha   90.00
_cell.angle_beta   90.00
_cell.angle_gamma   90.00
#
_symmetry.space_group_name_H-M   'P 1'
#
loop_
_entity.id
_entity.type
_entity.pdbx_description
1 polymer ?
#
loop_
_entity_poly.entity_id
_entity_poly.type
_entity_poly.pdbx_seq_one_letter_code
_entity_poly.pdbx_strand_id
1 'polypeptide(L)'
;MQLRGCGTALVTPFHQDGSLDEQALRNFVSWQIESGIDFLVPCGTTGETPTLSHDEWLRVIDTTIEVAAGRVPIVGGATSNSTRDAVEKAQELASRRGVDAILTASPYYNKPTQEGQYQHFKAIAEAANKPIILYNVPGRTAANIEPVTIGRLAEIPNIAGVKEASGNLTQVAEICSAARPEFSVLSGDDAMTLPVIAVGGVGVISVASNEIPHEMAELTRAGLDNNWDKARQIFRKYLPLMQGNFIESSPMPLKAVLAMMGRIEEAYRLPMVPVRRDTRSKLQRIAAEAGLIAKTAAATADASSFFVYENWAAGPHKAVLHRSNCGQCNSGKARPAGHSPNHAHWHGPFHTLAEARQITQTLPNVLIRSECKCI
;
A
#
# COMPACT_ATOMS: atom_id res chain seq x y z
N MET A 1 -17.65 -20.60 -7.23
CA MET A 1 -17.74 -19.23 -6.71
C MET A 1 -17.20 -18.29 -7.77
N GLN A 2 -17.90 -17.20 -8.07
CA GLN A 2 -17.39 -16.15 -8.98
C GLN A 2 -16.97 -14.96 -8.10
N LEU A 3 -15.65 -14.70 -7.99
CA LEU A 3 -15.15 -13.56 -7.24
C LEU A 3 -15.40 -12.28 -8.04
N ARG A 4 -16.16 -11.35 -7.47
CA ARG A 4 -16.59 -10.11 -8.12
C ARG A 4 -16.60 -8.99 -7.08
N GLY A 5 -16.41 -7.75 -7.53
CA GLY A 5 -16.45 -6.57 -6.67
C GLY A 5 -15.07 -6.16 -6.14
N CYS A 6 -15.06 -5.49 -5.01
CA CYS A 6 -13.85 -4.97 -4.38
C CYS A 6 -13.38 -5.93 -3.29
N GLY A 7 -12.16 -6.44 -3.43
CA GLY A 7 -11.49 -7.21 -2.40
C GLY A 7 -10.30 -6.46 -1.81
N THR A 8 -10.16 -6.46 -0.49
CA THR A 8 -9.03 -5.78 0.16
C THR A 8 -7.82 -6.70 0.24
N ALA A 9 -6.70 -6.29 -0.37
CA ALA A 9 -5.39 -6.88 -0.12
C ALA A 9 -4.89 -6.42 1.26
N LEU A 10 -5.27 -7.15 2.30
CA LEU A 10 -5.08 -6.74 3.69
C LEU A 10 -3.60 -6.51 4.02
N VAL A 11 -3.32 -5.43 4.76
CA VAL A 11 -2.06 -5.28 5.50
C VAL A 11 -2.01 -6.28 6.66
N THR A 12 -0.79 -6.57 7.12
CA THR A 12 -0.56 -7.24 8.39
C THR A 12 -0.08 -6.20 9.42
N PRO A 13 -0.88 -5.90 10.46
CA PRO A 13 -0.47 -5.03 11.55
C PRO A 13 0.62 -5.66 12.40
N PHE A 14 1.62 -4.87 12.80
CA PHE A 14 2.69 -5.30 13.70
C PHE A 14 2.83 -4.30 14.84
N HIS A 15 3.35 -4.77 15.97
CA HIS A 15 3.88 -3.91 17.02
C HIS A 15 5.27 -3.37 16.63
N GLN A 16 5.74 -2.33 17.32
CA GLN A 16 7.08 -1.75 17.09
C GLN A 16 8.25 -2.74 17.21
N ASP A 17 8.10 -3.81 17.99
CA ASP A 17 9.11 -4.86 18.12
C ASP A 17 9.10 -5.87 16.95
N GLY A 18 8.17 -5.69 16.01
CA GLY A 18 7.98 -6.53 14.84
C GLY A 18 7.05 -7.71 15.07
N SER A 19 6.55 -7.95 16.28
CA SER A 19 5.57 -9.02 16.54
C SER A 19 4.19 -8.71 15.93
N LEU A 20 3.39 -9.75 15.68
CA LEU A 20 2.05 -9.62 15.11
C LEU A 20 1.10 -8.89 16.07
N ASP A 21 0.47 -7.80 15.62
CA ASP A 21 -0.59 -7.13 16.37
C ASP A 21 -1.95 -7.74 16.00
N GLU A 22 -2.27 -8.85 16.67
CA GLU A 22 -3.49 -9.61 16.40
C GLU A 22 -4.76 -8.81 16.73
N GLN A 23 -4.74 -7.96 17.75
CA GLN A 23 -5.92 -7.18 18.12
C GLN A 23 -6.22 -6.11 17.08
N ALA A 24 -5.19 -5.41 16.58
CA ALA A 24 -5.35 -4.48 15.47
C ALA A 24 -5.82 -5.21 14.21
N LEU A 25 -5.29 -6.41 13.91
CA LEU A 25 -5.76 -7.22 12.77
C LEU A 25 -7.26 -7.54 12.90
N ARG A 26 -7.72 -7.99 14.07
CA ARG A 26 -9.15 -8.31 14.29
C ARG A 26 -10.05 -7.09 14.08
N ASN A 27 -9.67 -5.96 14.66
CA ASN A 27 -10.40 -4.70 14.52
C ASN A 27 -10.43 -4.24 13.06
N PHE A 28 -9.30 -4.36 12.37
CA PHE A 28 -9.13 -3.97 10.97
C PHE A 28 -10.01 -4.82 10.05
N VAL A 29 -10.02 -6.15 10.23
CA VAL A 29 -10.87 -7.07 9.47
C VAL A 29 -12.36 -6.77 9.70
N SER A 30 -12.79 -6.54 10.95
CA SER A 30 -14.20 -6.19 11.23
C SER A 30 -14.59 -4.89 10.53
N TRP A 31 -13.74 -3.86 10.62
CA TRP A 31 -13.99 -2.57 9.98
C TRP A 31 -14.10 -2.67 8.45
N GLN A 32 -13.24 -3.48 7.81
CA GLN A 32 -13.30 -3.72 6.37
C GLN A 32 -14.65 -4.34 5.95
N ILE A 33 -15.12 -5.33 6.71
CA ILE A 33 -16.42 -6.00 6.47
C ILE A 33 -17.58 -5.04 6.71
N GLU A 34 -17.58 -4.31 7.81
CA GLU A 34 -18.61 -3.33 8.16
C GLU A 34 -18.68 -2.17 7.16
N SER A 35 -17.56 -1.84 6.52
CA SER A 35 -17.49 -0.85 5.45
C SER A 35 -17.98 -1.36 4.09
N GLY A 36 -18.37 -2.64 4.01
CA GLY A 36 -18.97 -3.24 2.83
C GLY A 36 -17.97 -3.70 1.79
N ILE A 37 -16.80 -4.20 2.17
CA ILE A 37 -15.92 -4.91 1.23
C ILE A 37 -16.58 -6.21 0.74
N ASP A 38 -16.34 -6.62 -0.50
CA ASP A 38 -16.99 -7.82 -1.07
C ASP A 38 -16.22 -9.11 -0.74
N PHE A 39 -14.89 -9.04 -0.52
CA PHE A 39 -14.06 -10.15 -0.07
C PHE A 39 -12.72 -9.68 0.54
N LEU A 40 -12.00 -10.57 1.22
CA LEU A 40 -10.73 -10.24 1.88
C LEU A 40 -9.59 -11.10 1.37
N VAL A 41 -8.41 -10.51 1.24
CA VAL A 41 -7.20 -11.19 0.76
C VAL A 41 -6.08 -11.05 1.80
N PRO A 42 -6.05 -11.89 2.85
CA PRO A 42 -4.94 -11.92 3.80
C PRO A 42 -3.69 -12.53 3.15
N CYS A 43 -2.53 -12.14 3.67
CA CYS A 43 -1.24 -12.69 3.26
C CYS A 43 -0.96 -12.62 1.75
N GLY A 44 -1.41 -11.54 1.10
CA GLY A 44 -0.88 -11.13 -0.21
C GLY A 44 0.39 -10.30 -0.08
N THR A 45 0.87 -9.72 -1.17
CA THR A 45 2.05 -8.83 -1.14
C THR A 45 1.91 -7.66 -0.16
N THR A 46 0.71 -7.07 -0.09
CA THR A 46 0.39 -5.96 0.83
C THR A 46 0.42 -6.38 2.29
N GLY A 47 0.20 -7.68 2.58
CA GLY A 47 0.30 -8.27 3.91
C GLY A 47 1.72 -8.64 4.32
N GLU A 48 2.74 -8.22 3.56
CA GLU A 48 4.16 -8.43 3.88
C GLU A 48 4.55 -9.92 4.01
N THR A 49 3.88 -10.82 3.29
CA THR A 49 4.08 -12.28 3.39
C THR A 49 5.54 -12.76 3.32
N PRO A 50 6.45 -12.15 2.53
CA PRO A 50 7.86 -12.56 2.53
C PRO A 50 8.58 -12.45 3.89
N THR A 51 8.05 -11.68 4.83
CA THR A 51 8.63 -11.47 6.17
C THR A 51 7.80 -12.10 7.29
N LEU A 52 6.77 -12.89 6.95
CA LEU A 52 6.02 -13.70 7.91
C LEU A 52 6.68 -15.07 8.08
N SER A 53 6.73 -15.57 9.31
CA SER A 53 6.97 -16.99 9.54
C SER A 53 5.79 -17.83 9.04
N HIS A 54 5.98 -19.14 8.96
CA HIS A 54 4.91 -20.06 8.61
C HIS A 54 3.74 -19.98 9.61
N ASP A 55 4.04 -19.96 10.91
CA ASP A 55 3.02 -19.89 11.97
C ASP A 55 2.25 -18.56 11.94
N GLU A 56 2.95 -17.45 11.68
CA GLU A 56 2.32 -16.13 11.56
C GLU A 56 1.45 -16.02 10.31
N TRP A 57 1.90 -16.58 9.19
CA TRP A 57 1.11 -16.67 7.97
C TRP A 57 -0.22 -17.38 8.23
N LEU A 58 -0.19 -18.54 8.88
CA LEU A 58 -1.40 -19.25 9.29
C LEU A 58 -2.24 -18.44 10.28
N ARG A 59 -1.60 -17.84 11.29
CA ARG A 59 -2.29 -17.07 12.34
C ARG A 59 -3.06 -15.88 11.77
N VAL A 60 -2.50 -15.18 10.79
CA VAL A 60 -3.17 -14.07 10.09
C VAL A 60 -4.39 -14.56 9.32
N ILE A 61 -4.27 -15.67 8.60
CA ILE A 61 -5.38 -16.27 7.85
C ILE A 61 -6.48 -16.75 8.79
N ASP A 62 -6.14 -17.51 9.83
CA ASP A 62 -7.10 -18.04 10.79
C ASP A 62 -7.82 -16.92 11.54
N THR A 63 -7.10 -15.88 11.96
CA THR A 63 -7.71 -14.68 12.57
C THR A 63 -8.66 -13.98 11.61
N THR A 64 -8.31 -13.89 10.32
CA THR A 64 -9.17 -13.30 9.30
C THR A 64 -10.45 -14.13 9.11
N ILE A 65 -10.34 -15.46 9.08
CA ILE A 65 -11.48 -16.39 8.98
C ILE A 65 -12.39 -16.27 10.20
N GLU A 66 -11.81 -16.31 11.40
CA GLU A 66 -12.54 -16.20 12.67
C GLU A 66 -13.37 -14.92 12.72
N VAL A 67 -12.76 -13.78 12.40
CA VAL A 67 -13.48 -12.50 12.40
C VAL A 67 -14.47 -12.44 11.26
N ALA A 68 -14.13 -12.88 10.05
CA ALA A 68 -15.05 -12.85 8.93
C ALA A 68 -16.32 -13.66 9.18
N ALA A 69 -16.20 -14.82 9.85
CA ALA A 69 -17.31 -15.66 10.26
C ALA A 69 -18.30 -15.95 9.12
N GLY A 70 -17.79 -16.12 7.90
CA GLY A 70 -18.57 -16.39 6.68
C GLY A 70 -19.35 -15.20 6.11
N ARG A 71 -19.16 -13.97 6.64
CA ARG A 71 -19.85 -12.77 6.15
C ARG A 71 -19.38 -12.33 4.76
N VAL A 72 -18.10 -12.55 4.46
CA VAL A 72 -17.49 -12.28 3.16
C VAL A 72 -16.50 -13.41 2.83
N PRO A 73 -16.25 -13.71 1.53
CA PRO A 73 -15.27 -14.71 1.13
C PRO A 73 -13.84 -14.33 1.52
N ILE A 74 -13.02 -15.34 1.81
CA ILE A 74 -11.58 -15.21 2.09
C ILE A 74 -10.76 -15.82 0.96
N VAL A 75 -9.85 -15.03 0.40
CA VAL A 75 -8.88 -15.44 -0.61
C VAL A 75 -7.47 -15.46 0.00
N GLY A 76 -7.01 -16.62 0.44
CA GLY A 76 -5.72 -16.73 1.13
C GLY A 76 -4.54 -16.63 0.15
N GLY A 77 -3.53 -15.82 0.48
CA GLY A 77 -2.31 -15.72 -0.33
C GLY A 77 -1.33 -16.87 -0.06
N ALA A 78 -0.89 -17.54 -1.13
CA ALA A 78 0.04 -18.69 -1.09
C ALA A 78 1.13 -18.60 -2.16
N THR A 79 1.64 -17.41 -2.42
CA THR A 79 2.70 -17.23 -3.44
C THR A 79 4.03 -17.84 -2.96
N SER A 80 4.71 -18.54 -3.86
CA SER A 80 6.11 -18.96 -3.73
C SER A 80 6.75 -19.03 -5.12
N ASN A 81 8.07 -18.84 -5.18
CA ASN A 81 8.84 -19.06 -6.41
C ASN A 81 9.32 -20.52 -6.57
N SER A 82 9.10 -21.37 -5.57
CA SER A 82 9.26 -22.83 -5.60
C SER A 82 7.90 -23.48 -5.82
N THR A 83 7.75 -24.30 -6.88
CA THR A 83 6.48 -25.01 -7.15
C THR A 83 6.11 -25.96 -6.03
N ARG A 84 7.09 -26.67 -5.44
CA ARG A 84 6.82 -27.58 -4.31
C ARG A 84 6.23 -26.80 -3.13
N ASP A 85 6.88 -25.71 -2.74
CA ASP A 85 6.43 -24.90 -1.60
C ASP A 85 5.08 -24.23 -1.89
N ALA A 86 4.83 -23.82 -3.14
CA ALA A 86 3.53 -23.26 -3.54
C ALA A 86 2.40 -24.31 -3.46
N VAL A 87 2.68 -25.55 -3.86
CA VAL A 87 1.76 -26.69 -3.74
C VAL A 87 1.47 -26.99 -2.27
N GLU A 88 2.49 -27.08 -1.42
CA GLU A 88 2.35 -27.32 0.02
C GLU A 88 1.49 -26.23 0.68
N LYS A 89 1.81 -24.95 0.43
CA LYS A 89 1.00 -23.83 0.94
C LYS A 89 -0.44 -23.87 0.44
N ALA A 90 -0.66 -24.23 -0.83
CA ALA A 90 -2.00 -24.27 -1.40
C ALA A 90 -2.85 -25.42 -0.82
N GLN A 91 -2.26 -26.61 -0.64
CA GLN A 91 -2.89 -27.73 0.07
C GLN A 91 -3.24 -27.36 1.51
N GLU A 92 -2.32 -26.64 2.15
CA GLU A 92 -2.50 -26.22 3.52
C GLU A 92 -3.67 -25.23 3.65
N LEU A 93 -3.72 -24.19 2.82
CA LEU A 93 -4.88 -23.29 2.77
C LEU A 93 -6.17 -24.02 2.42
N ALA A 94 -6.12 -24.98 1.49
CA ALA A 94 -7.29 -25.72 1.07
C ALA A 94 -7.94 -26.54 2.18
N SER A 95 -7.15 -26.99 3.16
CA SER A 95 -7.69 -27.73 4.32
C SER A 95 -8.42 -26.83 5.32
N ARG A 96 -8.24 -25.49 5.25
CA ARG A 96 -8.95 -24.53 6.11
C ARG A 96 -10.34 -24.29 5.54
N ARG A 97 -11.38 -24.69 6.28
CA ARG A 97 -12.79 -24.58 5.83
C ARG A 97 -13.21 -23.15 5.48
N GLY A 98 -12.62 -22.15 6.13
CA GLY A 98 -12.93 -20.73 5.90
C GLY A 98 -12.16 -20.07 4.77
N VAL A 99 -11.28 -20.79 4.05
CA VAL A 99 -10.65 -20.28 2.82
C VAL A 99 -11.51 -20.66 1.62
N ASP A 100 -11.97 -19.65 0.88
CA ASP A 100 -12.87 -19.83 -0.27
C ASP A 100 -12.13 -19.89 -1.60
N ALA A 101 -10.96 -19.24 -1.69
CA ALA A 101 -10.06 -19.28 -2.84
C ALA A 101 -8.61 -19.03 -2.42
N ILE A 102 -7.68 -19.26 -3.33
CA ILE A 102 -6.24 -19.06 -3.13
C ILE A 102 -5.71 -18.08 -4.17
N LEU A 103 -4.97 -17.06 -3.73
CA LEU A 103 -4.25 -16.14 -4.62
C LEU A 103 -2.77 -16.53 -4.68
N THR A 104 -2.25 -16.77 -5.89
CA THR A 104 -0.84 -17.10 -6.08
C THR A 104 -0.25 -16.44 -7.32
N ALA A 105 0.93 -15.85 -7.18
CA ALA A 105 1.59 -15.09 -8.26
C ALA A 105 2.54 -15.93 -9.09
N SER A 106 2.97 -15.38 -10.23
CA SER A 106 4.09 -15.96 -10.99
C SER A 106 5.33 -16.07 -10.08
N PRO A 107 6.15 -17.14 -10.22
CA PRO A 107 7.42 -17.24 -9.53
C PRO A 107 8.28 -15.98 -9.72
N TYR A 108 8.68 -15.38 -8.59
CA TYR A 108 9.53 -14.20 -8.55
C TYR A 108 11.01 -14.60 -8.49
N TYR A 109 11.91 -13.70 -8.90
CA TYR A 109 13.36 -13.86 -8.92
C TYR A 109 13.90 -14.84 -9.98
N ASN A 110 13.38 -16.06 -10.05
CA ASN A 110 13.90 -17.13 -10.92
C ASN A 110 13.41 -17.08 -12.38
N LYS A 111 12.43 -16.22 -12.72
CA LYS A 111 11.99 -15.87 -14.08
C LYS A 111 11.73 -17.10 -15.00
N PRO A 112 10.77 -17.98 -14.65
CA PRO A 112 10.42 -19.11 -15.50
C PRO A 112 9.90 -18.66 -16.88
N THR A 113 10.02 -19.54 -17.87
CA THR A 113 9.38 -19.38 -19.19
C THR A 113 7.85 -19.47 -19.08
N GLN A 114 7.11 -19.10 -20.12
CA GLN A 114 5.65 -19.27 -20.18
C GLN A 114 5.22 -20.70 -19.89
N GLU A 115 5.93 -21.70 -20.42
CA GLU A 115 5.62 -23.11 -20.12
C GLU A 115 5.95 -23.46 -18.66
N GLY A 116 7.03 -22.92 -18.09
CA GLY A 116 7.33 -23.07 -16.67
C GLY A 116 6.25 -22.48 -15.78
N GLN A 117 5.70 -21.31 -16.13
CA GLN A 117 4.56 -20.70 -15.43
C GLN A 117 3.31 -21.58 -15.54
N TYR A 118 3.01 -22.08 -16.75
CA TYR A 118 1.87 -22.98 -16.96
C TYR A 118 1.96 -24.22 -16.05
N GLN A 119 3.09 -24.93 -16.06
CA GLN A 119 3.28 -26.13 -15.23
C GLN A 119 3.24 -25.82 -13.73
N HIS A 120 3.78 -24.67 -13.31
CA HIS A 120 3.71 -24.21 -11.92
C HIS A 120 2.27 -24.05 -11.43
N PHE A 121 1.45 -23.30 -12.17
CA PHE A 121 0.05 -23.07 -11.78
C PHE A 121 -0.82 -24.32 -11.92
N LYS A 122 -0.56 -25.15 -12.94
CA LYS A 122 -1.24 -26.43 -13.10
C LYS A 122 -1.01 -27.34 -11.89
N ALA A 123 0.23 -27.48 -11.44
CA ALA A 123 0.55 -28.30 -10.27
C ALA A 123 -0.15 -27.80 -8.99
N ILE A 124 -0.24 -26.48 -8.80
CA ILE A 124 -0.98 -25.88 -7.67
C ILE A 124 -2.48 -26.18 -7.77
N ALA A 125 -3.06 -25.99 -8.96
CA ALA A 125 -4.48 -26.21 -9.21
C ALA A 125 -4.87 -27.67 -8.95
N GLU A 126 -4.05 -28.64 -9.37
CA GLU A 126 -4.28 -30.08 -9.14
C GLU A 126 -4.22 -30.46 -7.65
N ALA A 127 -3.47 -29.71 -6.83
CA ALA A 127 -3.26 -30.04 -5.43
C ALA A 127 -4.30 -29.45 -4.46
N ALA A 128 -4.85 -28.27 -4.76
CA ALA A 128 -5.59 -27.49 -3.77
C ALA A 128 -7.10 -27.77 -3.70
N ASN A 129 -7.74 -28.40 -4.70
CA ASN A 129 -9.20 -28.62 -4.74
C ASN A 129 -10.07 -27.38 -4.36
N LYS A 130 -9.50 -26.18 -4.52
CA LYS A 130 -10.12 -24.87 -4.26
C LYS A 130 -9.93 -23.98 -5.49
N PRO A 131 -10.78 -22.96 -5.68
CA PRO A 131 -10.56 -21.93 -6.69
C PRO A 131 -9.19 -21.27 -6.54
N ILE A 132 -8.42 -21.22 -7.63
CA ILE A 132 -7.14 -20.52 -7.74
C ILE A 132 -7.34 -19.24 -8.54
N ILE A 133 -6.85 -18.14 -7.98
CA ILE A 133 -6.73 -16.85 -8.63
C ILE A 133 -5.26 -16.64 -8.95
N LEU A 134 -4.96 -16.56 -10.25
CA LEU A 134 -3.63 -16.23 -10.73
C LEU A 134 -3.31 -14.78 -10.35
N TYR A 135 -2.05 -14.46 -10.06
CA TYR A 135 -1.63 -13.07 -9.84
C TYR A 135 -0.49 -12.70 -10.79
N ASN A 136 -0.83 -11.92 -11.82
CA ASN A 136 0.17 -11.39 -12.76
C ASN A 136 0.63 -10.00 -12.30
N VAL A 137 1.90 -9.88 -11.90
CA VAL A 137 2.50 -8.62 -11.43
C VAL A 137 3.97 -8.51 -11.87
N PRO A 138 4.23 -8.33 -13.18
CA PRO A 138 5.58 -8.34 -13.73
C PRO A 138 6.52 -7.33 -13.07
N GLY A 139 6.01 -6.19 -12.58
CA GLY A 139 6.79 -5.20 -11.83
C GLY A 139 7.41 -5.72 -10.53
N ARG A 140 6.94 -6.84 -9.99
CA ARG A 140 7.49 -7.49 -8.77
C ARG A 140 8.11 -8.85 -9.05
N THR A 141 7.56 -9.62 -9.99
CA THR A 141 8.06 -10.96 -10.34
C THR A 141 9.18 -10.93 -11.37
N ALA A 142 9.30 -9.83 -12.12
CA ALA A 142 10.11 -9.71 -13.33
C ALA A 142 9.75 -10.74 -14.42
N ALA A 143 8.53 -11.27 -14.39
CA ALA A 143 7.98 -12.21 -15.35
C ALA A 143 6.49 -11.93 -15.58
N ASN A 144 6.11 -11.68 -16.84
CA ASN A 144 4.72 -11.52 -17.25
C ASN A 144 4.11 -12.90 -17.54
N ILE A 145 2.88 -13.14 -17.12
CA ILE A 145 2.08 -14.27 -17.61
C ILE A 145 1.31 -13.76 -18.84
N GLU A 146 1.64 -14.28 -20.01
CA GLU A 146 1.04 -13.80 -21.26
C GLU A 146 -0.43 -14.21 -21.40
N PRO A 147 -1.27 -13.44 -22.13
CA PRO A 147 -2.68 -13.76 -22.33
C PRO A 147 -2.91 -15.19 -22.87
N VAL A 148 -2.04 -15.67 -23.77
CA VAL A 148 -2.11 -17.05 -24.29
C VAL A 148 -1.91 -18.09 -23.19
N THR A 149 -0.96 -17.87 -22.28
CA THR A 149 -0.72 -18.75 -21.13
C THR A 149 -1.87 -18.69 -20.14
N ILE A 150 -2.42 -17.51 -19.87
CA ILE A 150 -3.61 -17.34 -19.04
C ILE A 150 -4.81 -18.07 -19.66
N GLY A 151 -4.99 -17.99 -20.99
CA GLY A 151 -6.03 -18.72 -21.72
C GLY A 151 -5.93 -20.23 -21.53
N ARG A 152 -4.73 -20.81 -21.69
CA ARG A 152 -4.47 -22.24 -21.41
C ARG A 152 -4.76 -22.60 -19.96
N LEU A 153 -4.36 -21.75 -19.01
CA LEU A 153 -4.62 -21.97 -17.59
C LEU A 153 -6.11 -21.86 -17.26
N ALA A 154 -6.83 -20.98 -17.93
CA ALA A 154 -8.27 -20.84 -17.75
C ALA A 154 -9.01 -22.13 -18.14
N GLU A 155 -8.50 -22.98 -19.03
CA GLU A 155 -9.14 -24.27 -19.33
C GLU A 155 -9.14 -25.25 -18.13
N ILE A 156 -8.29 -25.01 -17.11
CA ILE A 156 -8.26 -25.83 -15.89
C ILE A 156 -9.44 -25.45 -14.98
N PRO A 157 -10.33 -26.40 -14.60
CA PRO A 157 -11.63 -26.08 -13.99
C PRO A 157 -11.59 -25.18 -12.75
N ASN A 158 -10.62 -25.39 -11.86
CA ASN A 158 -10.50 -24.63 -10.62
C ASN A 158 -9.56 -23.41 -10.73
N ILE A 159 -8.96 -23.12 -11.88
CA ILE A 159 -8.35 -21.81 -12.11
C ILE A 159 -9.48 -20.84 -12.48
N ALA A 160 -9.89 -20.05 -11.48
CA ALA A 160 -11.15 -19.31 -11.49
C ALA A 160 -10.99 -17.84 -11.91
N GLY A 161 -9.76 -17.33 -12.01
CA GLY A 161 -9.54 -15.96 -12.41
C GLY A 161 -8.09 -15.51 -12.36
N VAL A 162 -7.89 -14.23 -12.65
CA VAL A 162 -6.61 -13.54 -12.57
C VAL A 162 -6.77 -12.17 -11.90
N LYS A 163 -5.88 -11.87 -10.97
CA LYS A 163 -5.52 -10.52 -10.53
C LYS A 163 -4.49 -9.97 -11.52
N GLU A 164 -4.91 -9.06 -12.39
CA GLU A 164 -4.08 -8.48 -13.45
C GLU A 164 -3.50 -7.14 -12.99
N ALA A 165 -2.20 -7.13 -12.67
CA ALA A 165 -1.46 -5.96 -12.18
C ALA A 165 -0.28 -5.60 -13.09
N SER A 166 -0.39 -5.87 -14.40
CA SER A 166 0.63 -5.50 -15.38
C SER A 166 0.60 -4.01 -15.75
N GLY A 167 -0.54 -3.35 -15.53
CA GLY A 167 -0.82 -2.00 -16.03
C GLY A 167 -1.10 -1.95 -17.54
N ASN A 168 -1.19 -3.10 -18.21
CA ASN A 168 -1.42 -3.20 -19.65
C ASN A 168 -2.90 -3.49 -19.96
N LEU A 169 -3.66 -2.44 -20.29
CA LEU A 169 -5.08 -2.56 -20.62
C LEU A 169 -5.35 -3.41 -21.87
N THR A 170 -4.43 -3.43 -22.85
CA THR A 170 -4.56 -4.27 -24.04
C THR A 170 -4.54 -5.74 -23.66
N GLN A 171 -3.58 -6.15 -22.81
CA GLN A 171 -3.53 -7.52 -22.29
C GLN A 171 -4.78 -7.86 -21.47
N VAL A 172 -5.25 -6.95 -20.62
CA VAL A 172 -6.52 -7.15 -19.89
C VAL A 172 -7.68 -7.42 -20.85
N ALA A 173 -7.82 -6.60 -21.90
CA ALA A 173 -8.88 -6.75 -22.90
C ALA A 173 -8.77 -8.07 -23.67
N GLU A 174 -7.55 -8.51 -24.03
CA GLU A 174 -7.31 -9.81 -24.65
C GLU A 174 -7.75 -10.96 -23.75
N ILE A 175 -7.43 -10.91 -22.45
CA ILE A 175 -7.86 -11.92 -21.48
C ILE A 175 -9.38 -11.92 -21.33
N CYS A 176 -10.01 -10.75 -21.15
CA CYS A 176 -11.46 -10.63 -21.03
C CYS A 176 -12.20 -11.16 -22.28
N SER A 177 -11.62 -10.96 -23.47
CA SER A 177 -12.20 -11.42 -24.74
C SER A 177 -12.08 -12.94 -24.94
N ALA A 178 -10.96 -13.52 -24.51
CA ALA A 178 -10.66 -14.94 -24.73
C ALA A 178 -11.13 -15.86 -23.59
N ALA A 179 -11.27 -15.35 -22.37
CA ALA A 179 -11.61 -16.16 -21.22
C ALA A 179 -13.08 -16.58 -21.20
N ARG A 180 -13.37 -17.76 -20.63
CA ARG A 180 -14.76 -18.22 -20.41
C ARG A 180 -15.53 -17.26 -19.48
N PRO A 181 -16.87 -17.16 -19.60
CA PRO A 181 -17.68 -16.23 -18.80
C PRO A 181 -17.49 -16.32 -17.28
N GLU A 182 -17.15 -17.49 -16.75
CA GLU A 182 -16.95 -17.72 -15.32
C GLU A 182 -15.57 -17.28 -14.81
N PHE A 183 -14.61 -17.04 -15.71
CA PHE A 183 -13.25 -16.67 -15.35
C PHE A 183 -13.18 -15.18 -14.96
N SER A 184 -12.82 -14.92 -13.71
CA SER A 184 -12.86 -13.57 -13.15
C SER A 184 -11.58 -12.80 -13.46
N VAL A 185 -11.67 -11.70 -14.21
CA VAL A 185 -10.55 -10.76 -14.40
C VAL A 185 -10.72 -9.60 -13.42
N LEU A 186 -9.81 -9.52 -12.45
CA LEU A 186 -9.80 -8.51 -11.39
C LEU A 186 -8.62 -7.58 -11.59
N SER A 187 -8.84 -6.27 -11.49
CA SER A 187 -7.73 -5.32 -11.48
C SER A 187 -6.83 -5.57 -10.27
N GLY A 188 -5.52 -5.54 -10.46
CA GLY A 188 -4.54 -5.50 -9.38
C GLY A 188 -3.92 -4.11 -9.17
N ASP A 189 -4.41 -3.10 -9.89
CA ASP A 189 -4.04 -1.69 -9.78
C ASP A 189 -5.30 -0.84 -9.52
N ASP A 190 -5.30 -0.12 -8.41
CA ASP A 190 -6.44 0.71 -7.98
C ASP A 190 -6.83 1.75 -9.04
N ALA A 191 -5.85 2.40 -9.66
CA ALA A 191 -6.07 3.45 -10.65
C ALA A 191 -6.59 2.89 -12.01
N MET A 192 -6.44 1.58 -12.24
CA MET A 192 -6.93 0.89 -13.44
C MET A 192 -8.31 0.26 -13.26
N THR A 193 -8.92 0.36 -12.07
CA THR A 193 -10.21 -0.29 -11.76
C THR A 193 -11.30 0.03 -12.79
N LEU A 194 -11.53 1.30 -13.12
CA LEU A 194 -12.58 1.67 -14.08
C LEU A 194 -12.28 1.22 -15.52
N PRO A 195 -11.08 1.45 -16.08
CA PRO A 195 -10.71 0.89 -17.39
C PRO A 195 -10.86 -0.63 -17.47
N VAL A 196 -10.43 -1.35 -16.44
CA VAL A 196 -10.52 -2.83 -16.39
C VAL A 196 -11.98 -3.28 -16.40
N ILE A 197 -12.85 -2.65 -15.60
CA ILE A 197 -14.29 -2.96 -15.62
C ILE A 197 -14.91 -2.66 -16.99
N ALA A 198 -14.54 -1.54 -17.62
CA ALA A 198 -15.08 -1.14 -18.92
C ALA A 198 -14.78 -2.14 -20.05
N VAL A 199 -13.68 -2.91 -19.94
CA VAL A 199 -13.32 -3.95 -20.91
C VAL A 199 -13.72 -5.37 -20.49
N GLY A 200 -14.58 -5.51 -19.48
CA GLY A 200 -15.15 -6.79 -19.05
C GLY A 200 -14.60 -7.36 -17.75
N GLY A 201 -13.67 -6.66 -17.08
CA GLY A 201 -13.23 -7.02 -15.74
C GLY A 201 -14.37 -6.94 -14.72
N VAL A 202 -14.29 -7.75 -13.66
CA VAL A 202 -15.37 -7.94 -12.69
C VAL A 202 -15.07 -7.34 -11.32
N GLY A 203 -14.00 -6.56 -11.18
CA GLY A 203 -13.66 -5.93 -9.91
C GLY A 203 -12.19 -5.60 -9.74
N VAL A 204 -11.77 -5.51 -8.48
CA VAL A 204 -10.40 -5.14 -8.08
C VAL A 204 -9.98 -5.88 -6.82
N ILE A 205 -8.72 -6.30 -6.74
CA ILE A 205 -8.05 -6.66 -5.49
C ILE A 205 -7.15 -5.47 -5.10
N SER A 206 -7.69 -4.64 -4.22
CA SER A 206 -7.32 -3.25 -4.02
C SER A 206 -6.31 -3.07 -2.89
N VAL A 207 -5.41 -2.09 -3.06
CA VAL A 207 -4.55 -1.57 -1.99
C VAL A 207 -5.26 -0.45 -1.25
N ALA A 208 -5.81 0.53 -1.97
CA ALA A 208 -6.49 1.71 -1.40
C ALA A 208 -7.71 1.37 -0.52
N SER A 209 -8.40 0.24 -0.77
CA SER A 209 -9.50 -0.26 0.07
C SER A 209 -9.08 -0.53 1.52
N ASN A 210 -7.78 -0.68 1.81
CA ASN A 210 -7.31 -0.70 3.19
C ASN A 210 -7.61 0.62 3.92
N GLU A 211 -7.58 1.77 3.26
CA GLU A 211 -7.81 3.09 3.87
C GLU A 211 -9.23 3.60 3.65
N ILE A 212 -9.80 3.27 2.49
CA ILE A 212 -11.12 3.75 2.01
C ILE A 212 -12.00 2.58 1.52
N PRO A 213 -12.28 1.58 2.38
CA PRO A 213 -12.98 0.36 1.96
C PRO A 213 -14.36 0.63 1.37
N HIS A 214 -15.16 1.48 2.03
CA HIS A 214 -16.49 1.83 1.56
C HIS A 214 -16.44 2.51 0.19
N GLU A 215 -15.53 3.47 0.01
CA GLU A 215 -15.44 4.22 -1.25
C GLU A 215 -14.92 3.36 -2.40
N MET A 216 -13.97 2.45 -2.16
CA MET A 216 -13.50 1.52 -3.18
C MET A 216 -14.55 0.47 -3.55
N ALA A 217 -15.34 -0.01 -2.58
CA ALA A 217 -16.49 -0.86 -2.84
C ALA A 217 -17.53 -0.13 -3.68
N GLU A 218 -17.90 1.10 -3.32
CA GLU A 218 -18.87 1.93 -4.06
C GLU A 218 -18.39 2.33 -5.45
N LEU A 219 -17.10 2.64 -5.62
CA LEU A 219 -16.50 2.88 -6.93
C LEU A 219 -16.62 1.65 -7.83
N THR A 220 -16.30 0.49 -7.28
CA THR A 220 -16.31 -0.78 -8.02
C THR A 220 -17.72 -1.17 -8.40
N ARG A 221 -18.67 -1.14 -7.45
CA ARG A 221 -20.10 -1.38 -7.71
C ARG A 221 -20.66 -0.41 -8.74
N ALA A 222 -20.40 0.89 -8.60
CA ALA A 222 -20.86 1.88 -9.57
C ALA A 222 -20.33 1.60 -10.99
N GLY A 223 -19.07 1.18 -11.14
CA GLY A 223 -18.52 0.75 -12.44
C GLY A 223 -19.22 -0.50 -12.98
N LEU A 224 -19.41 -1.51 -12.12
CA LEU A 224 -20.06 -2.78 -12.48
C LEU A 224 -21.53 -2.63 -12.85
N ASP A 225 -22.21 -1.64 -12.28
CA ASP A 225 -23.62 -1.31 -12.53
C ASP A 225 -23.79 -0.27 -13.68
N ASN A 226 -22.72 0.05 -14.41
CA ASN A 226 -22.69 1.07 -15.47
C ASN A 226 -23.07 2.50 -15.01
N ASN A 227 -23.02 2.79 -13.71
CA ASN A 227 -23.16 4.14 -13.16
C ASN A 227 -21.83 4.90 -13.23
N TRP A 228 -21.44 5.21 -14.46
CA TRP A 228 -20.12 5.79 -14.74
C TRP A 228 -19.92 7.19 -14.17
N ASP A 229 -20.99 7.97 -13.97
CA ASP A 229 -20.88 9.29 -13.36
C ASP A 229 -20.48 9.20 -11.88
N LYS A 230 -21.16 8.36 -11.11
CA LYS A 230 -20.79 8.08 -9.72
C LYS A 230 -19.39 7.47 -9.64
N ALA A 231 -19.10 6.48 -10.48
CA ALA A 231 -17.80 5.83 -10.51
C ALA A 231 -16.65 6.82 -10.75
N ARG A 232 -16.80 7.70 -11.76
CA ARG A 232 -15.80 8.74 -12.07
C ARG A 232 -15.68 9.80 -10.99
N GLN A 233 -16.78 10.16 -10.31
CA GLN A 233 -16.75 11.11 -9.20
C GLN A 233 -15.89 10.58 -8.05
N ILE A 234 -16.13 9.33 -7.62
CA ILE A 234 -15.37 8.70 -6.54
C ILE A 234 -13.91 8.53 -7.00
N PHE A 235 -13.69 8.01 -8.21
CA PHE A 235 -12.36 7.80 -8.77
C PHE A 235 -11.52 9.08 -8.76
N ARG A 236 -12.06 10.21 -9.28
CA ARG A 236 -11.33 11.49 -9.29
C ARG A 236 -10.98 11.99 -7.90
N LYS A 237 -11.87 11.78 -6.93
CA LYS A 237 -11.63 12.19 -5.54
C LYS A 237 -10.45 11.43 -4.92
N TYR A 238 -10.38 10.13 -5.16
CA TYR A 238 -9.41 9.24 -4.48
C TYR A 238 -8.20 8.84 -5.31
N LEU A 239 -8.13 9.19 -6.61
CA LEU A 239 -6.97 8.94 -7.46
C LEU A 239 -5.64 9.42 -6.84
N PRO A 240 -5.54 10.60 -6.19
CA PRO A 240 -4.31 11.01 -5.51
C PRO A 240 -3.86 10.04 -4.41
N LEU A 241 -4.80 9.43 -3.69
CA LEU A 241 -4.51 8.41 -2.66
C LEU A 241 -4.06 7.11 -3.30
N MET A 242 -4.78 6.63 -4.32
CA MET A 242 -4.41 5.43 -5.08
C MET A 242 -2.98 5.52 -5.62
N GLN A 243 -2.62 6.65 -6.22
CA GLN A 243 -1.25 6.89 -6.70
C GLN A 243 -0.26 7.11 -5.53
N GLY A 244 -0.72 7.77 -4.46
CA GLY A 244 0.04 8.01 -3.24
C GLY A 244 0.60 6.72 -2.64
N ASN A 245 -0.20 5.66 -2.67
CA ASN A 245 0.13 4.34 -2.14
C ASN A 245 1.32 3.64 -2.81
N PHE A 246 1.78 4.17 -3.95
CA PHE A 246 2.88 3.63 -4.73
C PHE A 246 4.00 4.66 -5.02
N ILE A 247 4.02 5.81 -4.31
CA ILE A 247 5.15 6.78 -4.39
C ILE A 247 6.47 6.12 -3.92
N GLU A 248 6.36 5.25 -2.93
CA GLU A 248 7.40 4.30 -2.53
C GLU A 248 6.79 2.88 -2.56
N SER A 249 7.61 1.83 -2.39
CA SER A 249 7.13 0.46 -2.50
C SER A 249 6.02 0.15 -1.48
N SER A 250 4.85 -0.25 -1.97
CA SER A 250 3.77 -0.78 -1.12
C SER A 250 4.24 -2.02 -0.33
N PRO A 251 3.87 -2.14 0.97
CA PRO A 251 2.84 -1.36 1.66
C PRO A 251 3.34 -0.16 2.49
N MET A 252 4.56 0.35 2.28
CA MET A 252 5.10 1.41 3.16
C MET A 252 4.24 2.68 3.16
N PRO A 253 3.85 3.26 2.00
CA PRO A 253 2.99 4.45 2.00
C PRO A 253 1.61 4.22 2.64
N LEU A 254 0.99 3.08 2.32
CA LEU A 254 -0.30 2.68 2.84
C LEU A 254 -0.31 2.58 4.36
N LYS A 255 0.64 1.84 4.96
CA LYS A 255 0.68 1.66 6.42
C LYS A 255 0.98 2.98 7.14
N ALA A 256 1.76 3.88 6.52
CA ALA A 256 1.95 5.22 7.06
C ALA A 256 0.63 5.99 7.14
N VAL A 257 -0.24 5.93 6.12
CA VAL A 257 -1.55 6.59 6.16
C VAL A 257 -2.50 5.91 7.15
N LEU A 258 -2.55 4.57 7.19
CA LEU A 258 -3.36 3.84 8.18
C LEU A 258 -2.98 4.19 9.63
N ALA A 259 -1.68 4.38 9.89
CA ALA A 259 -1.21 4.85 11.18
C ALA A 259 -1.63 6.30 11.47
N MET A 260 -1.59 7.19 10.48
CA MET A 260 -2.14 8.56 10.62
C MET A 260 -3.65 8.55 10.89
N MET A 261 -4.38 7.57 10.37
CA MET A 261 -5.80 7.34 10.65
C MET A 261 -6.05 6.70 12.03
N GLY A 262 -5.00 6.33 12.77
CA GLY A 262 -5.10 5.67 14.07
C GLY A 262 -5.64 4.23 13.99
N ARG A 263 -5.49 3.56 12.84
CA ARG A 263 -6.01 2.20 12.62
C ARG A 263 -5.03 1.10 13.00
N ILE A 264 -3.73 1.38 12.89
CA ILE A 264 -2.63 0.45 13.21
C ILE A 264 -1.46 1.23 13.79
N GLU A 265 -0.52 0.54 14.43
CA GLU A 265 0.82 1.08 14.64
C GLU A 265 1.60 1.16 13.31
N GLU A 266 2.45 2.17 13.19
CA GLU A 266 3.37 2.26 12.06
C GLU A 266 4.61 1.41 12.33
N ALA A 267 4.51 0.12 12.06
CA ALA A 267 5.60 -0.83 12.18
C ALA A 267 5.76 -1.65 10.90
N TYR A 268 7.00 -1.98 10.58
CA TYR A 268 7.40 -2.73 9.39
C TYR A 268 8.42 -3.79 9.76
N ARG A 269 8.51 -4.85 8.96
CA ARG A 269 9.62 -5.79 9.05
C ARG A 269 10.63 -5.51 7.95
N LEU A 270 11.92 -5.56 8.29
CA LEU A 270 12.99 -5.46 7.30
C LEU A 270 12.79 -6.53 6.20
N PRO A 271 13.02 -6.18 4.93
CA PRO A 271 13.71 -4.97 4.45
C PRO A 271 12.81 -3.72 4.28
N MET A 272 11.54 -3.78 4.65
CA MET A 272 10.65 -2.61 4.62
C MET A 272 10.96 -1.69 5.80
N VAL A 273 10.84 -0.39 5.57
CA VAL A 273 11.18 0.67 6.54
C VAL A 273 10.15 1.79 6.48
N PRO A 274 10.10 2.69 7.48
CA PRO A 274 9.29 3.90 7.39
C PRO A 274 9.59 4.70 6.11
N VAL A 275 8.53 5.19 5.48
CA VAL A 275 8.65 6.05 4.29
C VAL A 275 9.49 7.30 4.57
N ARG A 276 10.07 7.86 3.51
CA ARG A 276 10.85 9.11 3.63
C ARG A 276 9.95 10.25 4.15
N ARG A 277 10.54 11.20 4.88
CA ARG A 277 9.80 12.30 5.52
C ARG A 277 9.02 13.19 4.54
N ASP A 278 9.57 13.42 3.36
CA ASP A 278 8.93 14.15 2.27
C ASP A 278 7.75 13.36 1.69
N THR A 279 7.90 12.04 1.49
CA THR A 279 6.79 11.14 1.13
C THR A 279 5.71 11.18 2.20
N ARG A 280 6.06 11.03 3.49
CA ARG A 280 5.12 11.12 4.60
C ARG A 280 4.33 12.42 4.59
N SER A 281 5.00 13.55 4.37
CA SER A 281 4.37 14.88 4.31
C SER A 281 3.40 14.99 3.14
N LYS A 282 3.74 14.39 1.98
CA LYS A 282 2.86 14.33 0.81
C LYS A 282 1.64 13.44 1.06
N LEU A 283 1.84 12.27 1.67
CA LEU A 283 0.77 11.35 2.06
C LEU A 283 -0.19 11.98 3.07
N GLN A 284 0.33 12.69 4.07
CA GLN A 284 -0.49 13.42 5.04
C GLN A 284 -1.40 14.43 4.36
N ARG A 285 -0.89 15.19 3.37
CA ARG A 285 -1.70 16.13 2.59
C ARG A 285 -2.79 15.40 1.81
N ILE A 286 -2.42 14.33 1.10
CA ILE A 286 -3.36 13.50 0.33
C ILE A 286 -4.46 12.94 1.23
N ALA A 287 -4.11 12.37 2.38
CA ALA A 287 -5.06 11.81 3.35
C ALA A 287 -5.99 12.89 3.92
N ALA A 288 -5.48 14.10 4.20
CA ALA A 288 -6.28 15.21 4.69
C ALA A 288 -7.23 15.80 3.62
N GLU A 289 -6.79 15.85 2.36
CA GLU A 289 -7.62 16.25 1.21
C GLU A 289 -8.71 15.21 0.90
N ALA A 290 -8.38 13.93 1.07
CA ALA A 290 -9.31 12.81 0.95
C ALA A 290 -10.31 12.73 2.13
N GLY A 291 -10.05 13.46 3.23
CA GLY A 291 -10.91 13.50 4.42
C GLY A 291 -10.70 12.34 5.40
N LEU A 292 -9.56 11.64 5.32
CA LEU A 292 -9.24 10.48 6.15
C LEU A 292 -8.65 10.85 7.51
N ILE A 293 -8.02 12.01 7.57
CA ILE A 293 -7.45 12.59 8.79
C ILE A 293 -7.88 14.05 8.89
N ALA A 294 -7.88 14.58 10.11
CA ALA A 294 -8.11 16.00 10.30
C ALA A 294 -7.10 16.80 9.46
N LYS A 295 -7.59 17.79 8.71
CA LYS A 295 -6.71 18.80 8.13
C LYS A 295 -5.95 19.40 9.29
N THR A 296 -4.62 19.26 9.30
CA THR A 296 -3.80 20.05 10.19
C THR A 296 -4.26 21.48 9.97
N ALA A 297 -4.82 22.13 10.99
CA ALA A 297 -5.08 23.55 10.92
C ALA A 297 -3.77 24.14 10.38
N ALA A 298 -3.83 24.82 9.23
CA ALA A 298 -2.69 25.61 8.80
C ALA A 298 -2.33 26.41 10.03
N ALA A 299 -1.16 26.14 10.61
CA ALA A 299 -0.79 26.69 11.91
C ALA A 299 -1.21 28.15 11.86
N THR A 300 -2.22 28.52 12.65
CA THR A 300 -2.67 29.91 12.77
C THR A 300 -1.39 30.67 12.89
N ALA A 301 -1.10 31.55 11.91
CA ALA A 301 0.21 32.12 11.70
C ALA A 301 0.69 32.75 13.00
N ASP A 302 1.33 31.94 13.84
CA ASP A 302 1.79 32.33 15.16
C ASP A 302 2.98 33.19 14.82
N ALA A 303 2.83 34.49 15.09
CA ALA A 303 3.59 35.61 14.53
C ALA A 303 4.88 35.15 13.86
N SER A 304 4.91 35.15 12.51
CA SER A 304 5.97 34.54 11.70
C SER A 304 7.35 34.90 12.23
N SER A 305 7.95 33.98 12.99
CA SER A 305 9.23 34.18 13.63
C SER A 305 10.29 33.41 12.86
N PHE A 306 11.52 33.90 12.91
CA PHE A 306 12.65 33.35 12.18
C PHE A 306 13.68 32.82 13.18
N PHE A 307 14.39 31.78 12.77
CA PHE A 307 15.45 31.16 13.55
C PHE A 307 16.68 30.95 12.67
N VAL A 308 17.87 31.02 13.28
CA VAL A 308 19.14 30.71 12.61
C VAL A 308 19.69 29.43 13.22
N TYR A 309 19.86 28.40 12.39
CA TYR A 309 20.51 27.15 12.76
C TYR A 309 21.99 27.22 12.42
N GLU A 310 22.83 27.17 13.44
CA GLU A 310 24.28 27.18 13.34
C GLU A 310 24.83 25.78 13.62
N ASN A 311 25.70 25.25 12.76
CA ASN A 311 26.21 23.88 12.85
C ASN A 311 27.70 23.81 12.52
N TRP A 312 28.47 23.19 13.42
CA TRP A 312 29.92 23.02 13.35
C TRP A 312 30.38 21.57 13.07
N ALA A 313 29.47 20.60 12.89
CA ALA A 313 29.79 19.16 12.78
C ALA A 313 29.98 18.60 11.34
N ALA A 314 29.56 19.29 10.27
CA ALA A 314 29.41 18.68 8.94
C ALA A 314 30.16 19.40 7.80
N GLY A 315 31.38 19.90 8.07
CA GLY A 315 32.20 20.64 7.11
C GLY A 315 32.44 22.10 7.56
N PRO A 316 32.69 23.04 6.64
CA PRO A 316 32.88 24.44 7.00
C PRO A 316 31.66 24.96 7.77
N HIS A 317 31.91 25.57 8.93
CA HIS A 317 30.90 26.08 9.86
C HIS A 317 29.79 26.85 9.13
N LYS A 318 28.54 26.39 9.29
CA LYS A 318 27.39 26.82 8.47
C LYS A 318 26.27 27.40 9.32
N ALA A 319 25.68 28.50 8.84
CA ALA A 319 24.42 29.06 9.34
C ALA A 319 23.31 28.94 8.28
N VAL A 320 22.12 28.51 8.70
CA VAL A 320 20.93 28.41 7.86
C VAL A 320 19.75 29.13 8.48
N LEU A 321 19.13 30.01 7.70
CA LEU A 321 17.94 30.77 8.11
C LEU A 321 16.65 29.98 7.87
N HIS A 322 15.76 29.96 8.86
CA HIS A 322 14.51 29.20 8.83
C HIS A 322 13.31 30.00 9.35
N ARG A 323 12.11 29.74 8.80
CA ARG A 323 10.83 30.14 9.43
C ARG A 323 10.50 29.20 10.59
N SER A 324 9.80 29.70 11.60
CA SER A 324 9.35 28.95 12.79
C SER A 324 8.55 27.69 12.46
N ASN A 325 7.86 27.67 11.32
CA ASN A 325 7.05 26.56 10.82
C ASN A 325 7.77 25.67 9.79
N CYS A 326 9.09 25.77 9.62
CA CYS A 326 9.81 24.99 8.61
C CYS A 326 9.86 23.49 8.96
N GLY A 327 9.20 22.66 8.15
CA GLY A 327 9.17 21.21 8.31
C GLY A 327 10.37 20.45 7.73
N GLN A 328 11.31 21.12 7.06
CA GLN A 328 12.45 20.46 6.38
C GLN A 328 13.74 20.42 7.21
N CYS A 329 13.76 21.04 8.39
CA CYS A 329 14.94 21.06 9.26
C CYS A 329 15.05 19.74 10.01
N ASN A 330 16.25 19.17 10.06
CA ASN A 330 16.51 17.89 10.73
C ASN A 330 16.30 18.07 12.26
N SER A 331 15.06 17.88 12.74
CA SER A 331 14.49 18.00 14.12
C SER A 331 13.37 19.06 14.35
N GLY A 332 12.57 19.43 13.33
CA GLY A 332 11.57 20.52 13.45
C GLY A 332 10.29 20.21 14.28
N LYS A 333 10.10 20.90 15.40
CA LYS A 333 9.47 22.25 15.47
C LYS A 333 10.60 23.21 15.84
N ALA A 334 10.65 24.45 15.34
CA ALA A 334 11.72 25.40 15.69
C ALA A 334 12.00 25.36 17.20
N ARG A 335 13.14 24.77 17.60
CA ARG A 335 13.42 24.56 19.02
C ARG A 335 13.68 25.92 19.64
N PRO A 336 13.31 26.12 20.93
CA PRO A 336 13.57 27.38 21.61
C PRO A 336 15.03 27.79 21.50
N ALA A 337 15.28 29.09 21.56
CA ALA A 337 16.62 29.68 21.65
C ALA A 337 17.51 28.92 22.65
N GLY A 338 18.78 28.72 22.32
CA GLY A 338 19.73 28.06 23.23
C GLY A 338 19.70 26.54 23.20
N HIS A 339 18.79 25.92 22.44
CA HIS A 339 18.83 24.47 22.25
C HIS A 339 20.09 24.05 21.48
N SER A 340 20.98 23.32 22.17
CA SER A 340 22.32 22.97 21.68
C SER A 340 22.55 21.46 21.75
N PRO A 341 22.37 20.70 20.66
CA PRO A 341 22.94 19.37 20.55
C PRO A 341 24.45 19.47 20.29
N ASN A 342 25.19 18.36 20.49
CA ASN A 342 26.62 18.30 20.20
C ASN A 342 26.88 18.85 18.80
N HIS A 343 27.57 19.97 18.76
CA HIS A 343 28.00 20.68 17.57
C HIS A 343 26.97 21.54 16.80
N ALA A 344 25.90 22.03 17.44
CA ALA A 344 25.00 23.02 16.83
C ALA A 344 24.30 23.93 17.84
N HIS A 345 23.80 25.08 17.38
CA HIS A 345 23.06 26.07 18.18
C HIS A 345 21.90 26.71 17.39
N TRP A 346 20.80 27.01 18.09
CA TRP A 346 19.66 27.74 17.53
C TRP A 346 19.57 29.16 18.09
N HIS A 347 19.58 30.15 17.19
CA HIS A 347 19.36 31.57 17.50
C HIS A 347 17.94 32.01 17.14
N GLY A 348 17.35 32.92 17.91
CA GLY A 348 15.98 33.45 17.74
C GLY A 348 15.15 33.34 19.02
N PRO A 349 13.80 33.45 18.97
CA PRO A 349 13.03 33.84 17.81
C PRO A 349 13.33 35.29 17.39
N PHE A 350 13.42 35.53 16.08
CA PHE A 350 13.47 36.87 15.50
C PHE A 350 12.12 37.20 14.89
N HIS A 351 11.62 38.41 15.11
CA HIS A 351 10.26 38.76 14.69
C HIS A 351 10.23 39.23 13.22
N THR A 352 11.37 39.57 12.64
CA THR A 352 11.48 39.98 11.24
C THR A 352 12.58 39.22 10.50
N LEU A 353 12.39 39.07 9.18
CA LEU A 353 13.39 38.45 8.32
C LEU A 353 14.70 39.26 8.26
N ALA A 354 14.58 40.59 8.34
CA ALA A 354 15.73 41.49 8.31
C ALA A 354 16.64 41.29 9.55
N GLU A 355 16.05 41.21 10.74
CA GLU A 355 16.76 40.94 11.99
C GLU A 355 17.48 39.59 11.94
N ALA A 356 16.80 38.56 11.47
CA ALA A 356 17.37 37.22 11.39
C ALA A 356 18.51 37.12 10.34
N ARG A 357 18.40 37.85 9.23
CA ARG A 357 19.48 38.01 8.23
C ARG A 357 20.69 38.73 8.81
N GLN A 358 20.46 39.79 9.57
CA GLN A 358 21.52 40.53 10.25
C GLN A 358 22.29 39.63 11.22
N ILE A 359 21.58 38.87 12.05
CA ILE A 359 22.22 37.91 12.97
C ILE A 359 23.03 36.86 12.21
N THR A 360 22.48 36.31 11.13
CA THR A 360 23.20 35.34 10.29
C THR A 360 24.51 35.91 9.74
N GLN A 361 24.56 37.21 9.43
CA GLN A 361 25.77 37.88 8.96
C GLN A 361 26.80 38.08 10.07
N THR A 362 26.35 38.38 11.29
CA THR A 362 27.23 38.67 12.44
C THR A 362 27.79 37.45 13.16
N LEU A 363 27.32 36.23 12.85
CA LEU A 363 27.83 35.02 13.50
C LEU A 363 29.33 34.80 13.19
N PRO A 364 30.18 34.69 14.22
CA PRO A 364 31.62 34.54 14.05
C PRO A 364 31.96 33.15 13.51
N ASN A 365 33.04 33.06 12.75
CA ASN A 365 33.57 31.80 12.21
C ASN A 365 32.63 31.05 11.25
N VAL A 366 31.47 31.59 10.87
CA VAL A 366 30.57 30.99 9.88
C VAL A 366 31.12 31.22 8.47
N LEU A 367 31.41 30.12 7.78
CA LEU A 367 31.96 30.08 6.43
C LEU A 367 30.88 29.98 5.34
N ILE A 368 29.74 29.34 5.66
CA ILE A 368 28.61 29.21 4.73
C ILE A 368 27.35 29.80 5.35
N ARG A 369 26.72 30.73 4.65
CA ARG A 369 25.43 31.33 5.02
C ARG A 369 24.43 31.00 3.91
N SER A 370 23.29 30.44 4.28
CA SER A 370 22.25 30.08 3.31
C SER A 370 20.86 30.26 3.89
N GLU A 371 19.86 30.45 3.02
CA GLU A 371 18.46 30.48 3.41
C GLU A 371 17.81 29.14 3.04
N CYS A 372 17.04 28.58 3.97
CA CYS A 372 16.23 27.39 3.66
C CYS A 372 15.12 27.77 2.68
N LYS A 373 14.64 26.80 1.89
CA LYS A 373 13.49 26.97 0.98
C LYS A 373 12.20 27.49 1.65
N CYS A 374 12.13 27.47 2.98
CA CYS A 374 11.01 28.03 3.73
C CYS A 374 11.05 29.55 3.87
N ILE A 375 12.20 30.20 3.68
CA ILE A 375 12.35 31.66 3.72
C ILE A 375 11.83 32.22 2.40
#